data_AF-A0A2X0VB84-F1
#
_entry.id   AF-A0A2X0VB84-F1
#
_cell.length_a   1.000
_cell.length_b   1.000
_cell.length_c   1.000
_cell.angle_alpha   90.00
_cell.angle_beta   90.00
_cell.angle_gamma   90.00
#
_symmetry.space_group_name_H-M   'P 1'
#
loop_
_entity.id
_entity.type
_entity.pdbx_description
1 polymer ?
#
loop_
_entity_poly.entity_id
_entity_poly.type
_entity_poly.pdbx_seq_one_letter_code
_entity_poly.pdbx_strand_id
1 'polypeptide(L)' 'MNLDEIKATLAMENLYLTPAEEELLQDFANGDITFEQLKDIFLKISQHNPKAA' A
#
# COMPACT_ATOMS: atom_id res chain seq x y z
N MET A 1 -3.17 -2.45 -12.84
CA MET A 1 -3.24 -1.38 -11.82
C MET A 1 -2.08 -0.43 -12.09
N ASN A 2 -2.25 0.89 -12.05
CA ASN A 2 -1.17 1.84 -12.33
C ASN A 2 -0.65 2.45 -11.01
N LEU A 3 0.53 2.03 -10.57
CA LEU A 3 1.14 2.46 -9.30
C LEU A 3 1.44 3.96 -9.29
N ASP A 4 1.76 4.53 -10.45
CA ASP A 4 2.05 5.96 -10.58
C ASP A 4 0.82 6.84 -10.31
N GLU A 5 -0.37 6.40 -10.73
CA GLU A 5 -1.63 7.12 -10.45
C GLU A 5 -1.98 7.10 -8.96
N ILE A 6 -1.70 5.98 -8.28
CA ILE A 6 -1.90 5.84 -6.83
C ILE A 6 -0.95 6.79 -6.08
N LYS A 7 0.33 6.79 -6.44
CA LYS A 7 1.34 7.70 -5.86
C LYS A 7 0.97 9.16 -6.10
N ALA A 8 0.53 9.51 -7.31
CA ALA A 8 0.10 10.86 -7.64
C ALA A 8 -1.10 11.30 -6.79
N THR A 9 -2.09 10.43 -6.62
CA THR A 9 -3.28 10.71 -5.80
C THR A 9 -2.92 10.89 -4.33
N LEU A 10 -2.07 10.01 -3.77
CA LEU A 10 -1.60 10.13 -2.39
C LEU A 10 -0.80 11.43 -2.18
N ALA A 11 0.07 11.79 -3.12
CA ALA A 11 0.85 13.00 -3.05
C ALA A 11 -0.02 14.27 -3.06
N MET A 12 -1.16 14.27 -3.76
CA MET A 12 -2.12 15.39 -3.71
C MET A 12 -2.68 15.62 -2.30
N GLU A 13 -2.76 14.55 -1.48
CA GLU A 13 -3.20 14.60 -0.09
C GLU A 13 -2.03 14.71 0.91
N ASN A 14 -0.80 14.91 0.44
CA ASN A 14 0.44 14.86 1.24
C ASN A 14 0.67 13.51 1.95
N LEU A 15 0.14 12.43 1.39
CA LEU A 15 0.37 11.07 1.82
C LEU A 15 1.47 10.43 0.96
N TYR A 16 2.29 9.60 1.59
CA TYR A 16 3.37 8.89 0.93
C TYR A 16 3.37 7.44 1.37
N LEU A 17 3.58 6.55 0.40
CA LEU A 17 3.78 5.14 0.68
C LEU A 17 5.15 4.94 1.31
N THR A 18 5.21 4.11 2.33
CA THR A 18 6.48 3.56 2.81
C THR A 18 7.07 2.60 1.77
N PRO A 19 8.39 2.33 1.81
CA PRO A 19 9.00 1.37 0.89
C PRO A 19 8.33 -0.01 0.91
N ALA A 20 7.89 -0.46 2.10
CA ALA A 20 7.18 -1.73 2.25
C ALA A 20 5.79 -1.72 1.60
N GLU A 21 5.06 -0.60 1.67
CA GLU A 21 3.76 -0.46 1.01
C GLU A 21 3.90 -0.35 -0.52
N GLU A 22 4.96 0.29 -1.02
CA GLU A 22 5.26 0.32 -2.45
C GLU A 22 5.57 -1.08 -2.99
N GLU A 23 6.43 -1.83 -2.32
CA GLU A 23 6.77 -3.22 -2.69
C GLU A 23 5.51 -4.10 -2.72
N LEU A 24 4.66 -3.97 -1.69
CA LEU A 24 3.40 -4.73 -1.60
C LEU A 24 2.42 -4.42 -2.74
N LEU A 25 2.29 -3.14 -3.10
CA LEU A 25 1.45 -2.72 -4.22
C LEU A 25 2.04 -3.17 -5.56
N GLN A 26 3.36 -3.29 -5.64
CA GLN A 26 4.07 -3.74 -6.84
C GLN A 26 3.88 -5.25 -7.04
N ASP A 27 3.99 -6.05 -5.98
CA ASP A 27 3.67 -7.49 -6.01
C ASP A 27 2.22 -7.74 -6.44
N PHE A 28 1.29 -6.90 -5.95
CA PHE A 28 -0.11 -6.98 -6.37
C PHE A 28 -0.30 -6.58 -7.84
N ALA A 29 0.40 -5.54 -8.31
CA ALA A 29 0.36 -5.12 -9.71
C ALA A 29 0.94 -6.16 -10.67
N ASN A 30 1.97 -6.89 -10.24
CA ASN A 30 2.58 -7.99 -10.97
C ASN A 30 1.72 -9.27 -10.97
N GLY A 31 0.77 -9.37 -10.03
CA GLY A 31 -0.07 -10.55 -9.85
C GLY A 31 0.58 -11.64 -8.98
N ASP A 32 1.67 -11.34 -8.29
CA ASP A 32 2.36 -12.24 -7.36
C ASP A 32 1.53 -12.48 -6.09
N ILE A 33 0.69 -11.51 -5.71
CA ILE A 33 -0.28 -11.62 -4.62
C ILE A 33 -1.69 -11.26 -5.05
N THR A 34 -2.67 -11.87 -4.39
CA THR A 34 -4.10 -11.58 -4.59
C THR A 34 -4.56 -10.37 -3.79
N PHE A 35 -5.73 -9.82 -4.14
CA PHE A 35 -6.32 -8.71 -3.39
C PHE A 35 -6.61 -9.06 -1.92
N GLU A 36 -6.98 -10.32 -1.64
CA GLU A 36 -7.21 -10.78 -0.27
C GLU A 36 -5.91 -10.79 0.54
N GLN A 37 -4.81 -11.25 -0.05
CA GLN A 37 -3.49 -11.23 0.58
C GLN A 37 -2.99 -9.79 0.81
N LEU A 38 -3.15 -8.91 -0.19
CA LEU A 38 -2.84 -7.50 -0.05
C LEU A 38 -3.58 -6.89 1.15
N LYS A 39 -4.90 -7.13 1.23
CA LYS A 39 -5.75 -6.61 2.31
C LYS A 39 -5.34 -7.12 3.70
N ASP A 40 -5.03 -8.42 3.81
CA ASP A 40 -4.61 -9.03 5.08
C ASP A 40 -3.27 -8.46 5.56
N ILE A 41 -2.32 -8.28 4.64
CA ILE A 41 -1.00 -7.70 4.93
C ILE A 41 -1.15 -6.22 5.32
N PHE A 42 -1.97 -5.45 4.60
CA PHE A 42 -2.22 -4.04 4.90
C PHE A 42 -2.86 -3.85 6.29
N LEU A 43 -3.80 -4.73 6.67
CA LEU A 43 -4.41 -4.75 7.99
C LEU A 43 -3.38 -5.04 9.09
N LYS A 44 -2.49 -6.02 8.87
CA LYS A 44 -1.42 -6.35 9.82
C LYS A 44 -0.41 -5.21 10.02
N ILE A 45 -0.10 -4.48 8.95
CA ILE A 45 0.79 -3.31 8.98
C ILE A 45 0.10 -2.14 9.70
N SER A 46 -1.18 -1.87 9.39
CA SER A 46 -1.96 -0.80 10.04
C SER A 46 -2.16 -1.03 11.53
N GLN A 47 -2.32 -2.29 11.97
CA GLN A 47 -2.43 -2.63 13.40
C GLN A 47 -1.11 -2.46 14.18
N HIS A 48 0.03 -2.37 13.50
CA HIS A 48 1.35 -2.16 14.12
C HIS A 48 1.84 -0.70 14.08
N ASN A 49 0.99 0.25 13.64
CA ASN A 49 1.35 1.66 13.57
C ASN A 49 0.62 2.46 14.68
N PRO A 50 1.18 2.59 15.90
CA PRO A 50 0.54 3.28 17.03
C PRO A 50 0.48 4.83 16.90
N LYS A 51 0.54 5.37 15.68
CA LYS A 51 0.46 6.83 15.39
C LYS A 51 -0.70 7.21 14.47
N ALA A 52 -1.76 6.40 14.44
CA ALA A 52 -3.06 6.78 13.89
C ALA A 52 -4.12 6.74 15.01
N ALA A 53 -3.89 7.52 16.08
CA ALA A 53 -4.86 7.80 17.14
C ALA A 53 -4.85 9.31 17.41
#